data_AF-A0A2C9MAB6-F1
#
_entry.id   AF-A0A2C9MAB6-F1
#
_cell.length_a   1.000
_cell.length_b   1.000
_cell.length_c   1.000
_cell.angle_alpha   90.00
_cell.angle_beta   90.00
_cell.angle_gamma   90.00
#
_symmetry.space_group_name_H-M   'P 1'
#
loop_
_entity.id
_entity.type
_entity.pdbx_description
1 polymer ?
#
loop_
_entity_poly.entity_id
_entity_poly.type
_entity_poly.pdbx_seq_one_letter_code
_entity_poly.pdbx_strand_id
1 'polypeptide(L)'
;MASVAYNFMVVDPNAHSRRYSEQNGFDHYDPRDNRPLPDPIREYNSKSPTHRNSSVAVDLGEGSGSLKRRRSRKKSMNGGDKVKDDRIKVQVCVQFFKVGEIDTLKEQYTADVIVRSRWREPSLDGQLSEGGDITDVRKYWNPKLYIENSYGDHKEMFRYRLVFNDKGEAYMTEKRTVKGTFMENLELDDFPFDVQDLTVTVASEFPYTDVEVVEDLENHHMVNKQSFVDEQEWHLYSHTECIQRELTIDQFDPSVRRSAVSVKCRAARRPGYFVWNIFMITFLICTLSFATFSVDKWLPQNRLQLSFTLVLTAVAFKSVVNQSLPRISYLTYMDKYLLASMFMMSAVCTWHGVVTTLEGNKPLANFIEYIVLGCLAAIYVVYNIGFCILIYVFPCKKRRIMAQKDVEHNKRDDHRKHELNQNNARPKNSY
;
A
#
# COMPACT_ATOMS: atom_id res chain seq x y z
N MET A 1 -7.63 57.13 13.38
CA MET A 1 -8.46 56.57 12.29
C MET A 1 -7.65 56.68 11.01
N ALA A 2 -6.97 55.58 10.67
CA ALA A 2 -5.85 55.57 9.75
C ALA A 2 -6.28 55.37 8.29
N SER A 3 -5.68 56.18 7.42
CA SER A 3 -5.53 55.96 5.98
C SER A 3 -4.05 55.66 5.76
N VAL A 4 -3.69 54.48 5.24
CA VAL A 4 -2.35 54.20 4.68
C VAL A 4 -2.45 53.18 3.54
N ALA A 5 -1.65 53.48 2.53
CA ALA A 5 -1.58 52.96 1.18
C ALA A 5 -1.14 51.49 1.02
N TYR A 6 -1.54 50.96 -0.14
CA TYR A 6 -0.97 49.79 -0.82
C TYR A 6 0.53 50.00 -1.10
N ASN A 7 1.35 49.02 -0.72
CA ASN A 7 2.72 48.88 -1.21
C ASN A 7 2.91 47.49 -1.82
N PHE A 8 3.18 47.49 -3.13
CA PHE A 8 3.68 46.36 -3.91
C PHE A 8 5.12 46.08 -3.48
N MET A 9 5.43 44.84 -3.07
CA MET A 9 6.80 44.39 -2.83
C MET A 9 7.25 43.54 -4.01
N VAL A 10 8.14 44.11 -4.83
CA VAL A 10 8.91 43.41 -5.85
C VAL A 10 9.97 42.56 -5.14
N VAL A 11 9.90 41.24 -5.32
CA VAL A 11 10.89 40.30 -4.78
C VAL A 11 12.05 40.21 -5.77
N ASP A 12 13.24 40.61 -5.32
CA ASP A 12 14.51 40.54 -6.05
C ASP A 12 15.00 39.08 -6.16
N PRO A 13 15.25 38.53 -7.37
CA PRO A 13 15.63 37.11 -7.55
C PRO A 13 17.06 36.75 -7.08
N ASN A 14 17.89 37.72 -6.67
CA ASN A 14 19.32 37.48 -6.42
C ASN A 14 19.75 37.46 -4.94
N ALA A 15 18.80 37.43 -3.99
CA ALA A 15 19.12 37.47 -2.56
C ALA A 15 19.68 36.15 -1.98
N HIS A 16 19.57 35.03 -2.70
CA HIS A 16 19.99 33.71 -2.19
C HIS A 16 21.44 33.30 -2.54
N SER A 17 22.14 34.02 -3.42
CA SER A 17 23.48 33.66 -3.88
C SER A 17 24.64 34.33 -3.12
N ARG A 18 24.36 35.27 -2.19
CA ARG A 18 25.40 36.03 -1.45
C ARG A 18 25.77 35.48 -0.07
N ARG A 19 25.21 34.36 0.39
CA ARG A 19 25.50 33.79 1.72
C ARG A 19 26.34 32.51 1.74
N TYR A 20 26.90 32.10 0.61
CA TYR A 20 27.77 30.90 0.51
C TYR A 20 29.22 31.19 0.10
N SER A 21 29.63 32.46 -0.01
CA SER A 21 30.97 32.83 -0.51
C SER A 21 31.94 33.37 0.55
N GLU A 22 31.70 33.15 1.84
CA GLU A 22 32.61 33.56 2.92
C GLU A 22 32.89 32.38 3.87
N GLN A 23 33.49 31.31 3.36
CA GLN A 23 34.27 30.34 4.15
C GLN A 23 34.90 29.33 3.18
N ASN A 24 36.05 29.68 2.61
CA ASN A 24 37.24 28.83 2.40
C ASN A 24 38.14 29.46 1.34
N GLY A 25 39.42 29.60 1.70
CA GLY A 25 40.44 30.36 0.97
C GLY A 25 40.88 29.73 -0.35
N PHE A 26 41.19 30.63 -1.28
CA PHE A 26 42.14 30.62 -2.39
C PHE A 26 43.00 29.37 -2.65
N ASP A 27 43.06 28.97 -3.93
CA ASP A 27 44.30 29.05 -4.70
C ASP A 27 44.01 29.40 -6.18
N HIS A 28 44.85 30.28 -6.72
CA HIS A 28 44.76 30.94 -8.04
C HIS A 28 45.10 29.97 -9.20
N TYR A 29 44.39 30.07 -10.34
CA TYR A 29 44.81 29.47 -11.62
C TYR A 29 44.79 30.53 -12.74
N ASP A 30 45.90 30.63 -13.49
CA ASP A 30 46.18 31.61 -14.55
C ASP A 30 45.72 31.06 -15.93
N PRO A 31 44.93 31.80 -16.73
CA PRO A 31 44.36 31.30 -17.97
C PRO A 31 45.26 31.58 -19.19
N ARG A 32 46.41 30.88 -19.31
CA ARG A 32 47.15 30.74 -20.58
C ARG A 32 47.97 29.45 -20.63
N ASP A 33 47.35 28.31 -20.88
CA ASP A 33 48.05 27.27 -21.65
C ASP A 33 47.05 26.44 -22.47
N ASN A 34 47.35 26.29 -23.75
CA ASN A 34 46.47 25.84 -24.82
C ASN A 34 47.09 24.57 -25.39
N ARG A 35 46.69 23.37 -24.93
CA ARG A 35 47.10 22.11 -25.56
C ARG A 35 45.98 21.06 -25.59
N PRO A 36 45.75 20.39 -26.74
CA PRO A 36 44.61 19.49 -26.95
C PRO A 36 44.86 18.06 -26.40
N LEU A 37 43.76 17.39 -26.05
CA LEU A 37 43.68 15.97 -25.67
C LEU A 37 43.91 15.05 -26.88
N PRO A 38 44.56 13.88 -26.72
CA PRO A 38 44.48 12.79 -27.67
C PRO A 38 43.67 11.58 -27.14
N ASP A 39 42.81 11.03 -28.02
CA ASP A 39 42.12 9.73 -27.87
C ASP A 39 43.02 8.53 -28.36
N PRO A 40 42.55 7.27 -28.54
CA PRO A 40 42.92 6.14 -27.66
C PRO A 40 43.43 4.89 -28.41
N ILE A 41 44.55 4.25 -28.05
CA ILE A 41 44.94 2.93 -28.65
C ILE A 41 45.65 2.00 -27.63
N ARG A 42 44.97 0.89 -27.31
CA ARG A 42 45.34 -0.55 -27.38
C ARG A 42 46.66 -1.11 -26.78
N GLU A 43 46.46 -2.11 -25.90
CA GLU A 43 47.26 -3.31 -25.54
C GLU A 43 48.78 -3.39 -25.77
N TYR A 44 49.55 -3.71 -24.72
CA TYR A 44 50.40 -4.92 -24.66
C TYR A 44 50.89 -5.30 -23.25
N ASN A 45 51.02 -6.61 -23.03
CA ASN A 45 51.46 -7.35 -21.84
C ASN A 45 52.94 -7.17 -21.43
N SER A 46 53.23 -7.29 -20.11
CA SER A 46 54.49 -7.88 -19.60
C SER A 46 54.42 -8.46 -18.15
N LYS A 47 54.36 -9.79 -18.07
CA LYS A 47 55.07 -10.78 -17.18
C LYS A 47 55.75 -10.27 -15.88
N SER A 48 55.29 -10.65 -14.66
CA SER A 48 55.57 -11.85 -13.79
C SER A 48 56.94 -11.87 -13.07
N PRO A 49 57.06 -12.36 -11.79
CA PRO A 49 57.27 -13.79 -11.56
C PRO A 49 56.68 -14.42 -10.27
N THR A 50 56.61 -15.75 -10.32
CA THR A 50 56.18 -16.77 -9.33
C THR A 50 57.31 -17.25 -8.40
N HIS A 51 56.97 -17.73 -7.19
CA HIS A 51 57.50 -18.93 -6.48
C HIS A 51 56.74 -19.08 -5.14
N ARG A 52 55.91 -20.09 -4.79
CA ARG A 52 55.97 -21.58 -4.63
C ARG A 52 56.37 -22.07 -3.22
N ASN A 53 55.44 -22.84 -2.61
CA ASN A 53 55.51 -23.75 -1.44
C ASN A 53 55.61 -23.10 -0.04
N SER A 54 54.99 -23.58 1.05
CA SER A 54 54.62 -24.95 1.44
C SER A 54 53.50 -25.00 2.50
N SER A 55 52.81 -26.14 2.51
CA SER A 55 51.90 -26.66 3.52
C SER A 55 52.59 -27.07 4.83
N VAL A 56 52.05 -26.67 5.98
CA VAL A 56 52.08 -27.43 7.26
C VAL A 56 50.78 -27.13 8.02
N ALA A 57 50.10 -28.19 8.45
CA ALA A 57 48.91 -28.17 9.29
C ALA A 57 49.27 -27.98 10.77
N VAL A 58 48.44 -27.23 11.51
CA VAL A 58 48.20 -27.48 12.95
C VAL A 58 46.72 -27.21 13.24
N ASP A 59 46.12 -28.25 13.82
CA ASP A 59 44.77 -28.45 14.29
C ASP A 59 44.41 -27.56 15.49
N LEU A 60 43.18 -27.03 15.58
CA LEU A 60 42.53 -26.57 16.82
C LEU A 60 41.00 -26.38 16.61
N GLY A 61 40.22 -27.36 17.06
CA GLY A 61 39.06 -27.09 17.92
C GLY A 61 37.67 -27.03 17.27
N GLU A 62 37.01 -28.19 17.24
CA GLU A 62 35.55 -28.31 17.15
C GLU A 62 34.84 -27.51 18.28
N GLY A 63 33.70 -26.88 17.96
CA GLY A 63 32.87 -26.27 19.00
C GLY A 63 31.69 -25.42 18.51
N SER A 64 30.75 -26.00 17.75
CA SER A 64 29.41 -25.42 17.57
C SER A 64 28.44 -26.46 17.03
N GLY A 65 27.96 -27.33 17.93
CA GLY A 65 26.92 -28.32 17.65
C GLY A 65 25.58 -27.64 17.38
N SER A 66 25.25 -27.40 16.11
CA SER A 66 23.86 -27.24 15.69
C SER A 66 23.24 -28.63 15.59
N LEU A 67 22.33 -28.98 16.51
CA LEU A 67 21.59 -30.23 16.49
C LEU A 67 20.75 -30.33 15.20
N LYS A 68 21.34 -30.87 14.13
CA LYS A 68 20.59 -31.41 12.99
C LYS A 68 19.87 -32.66 13.48
N ARG A 69 18.57 -32.53 13.73
CA ARG A 69 17.67 -33.62 14.12
C ARG A 69 17.47 -34.56 12.92
N ARG A 70 18.42 -35.47 12.69
CA ARG A 70 18.33 -36.50 11.65
C ARG A 70 17.42 -37.63 12.15
N ARG A 71 16.10 -37.49 12.00
CA ARG A 71 15.16 -38.60 12.24
C ARG A 71 15.38 -39.67 11.16
N SER A 72 15.86 -40.84 11.57
CA SER A 72 16.04 -41.99 10.70
C SER A 72 14.69 -42.53 10.25
N ARG A 73 14.41 -42.47 8.95
CA ARG A 73 13.15 -42.87 8.32
C ARG A 73 13.14 -44.40 8.17
N LYS A 74 12.70 -45.14 9.19
CA LYS A 74 12.38 -46.58 9.05
C LYS A 74 11.06 -46.71 8.30
N LYS A 75 11.13 -47.13 7.04
CA LYS A 75 9.99 -47.41 6.17
C LYS A 75 9.45 -48.79 6.54
N SER A 76 8.40 -48.84 7.36
CA SER A 76 7.59 -50.04 7.54
C SER A 76 6.44 -49.98 6.52
N MET A 77 6.42 -50.94 5.59
CA MET A 77 5.32 -51.15 4.66
C MET A 77 4.26 -52.01 5.36
N ASN A 78 3.14 -51.42 5.76
CA ASN A 78 1.81 -52.04 5.68
C ASN A 78 0.71 -51.10 6.14
N GLY A 79 -0.36 -51.00 5.34
CA GLY A 79 -1.72 -50.69 5.78
C GLY A 79 -2.09 -49.21 5.96
N GLY A 80 -2.77 -48.63 4.97
CA GLY A 80 -3.91 -47.71 5.14
C GLY A 80 -3.81 -46.48 6.07
N ASP A 81 -2.61 -46.00 6.40
CA ASP A 81 -2.45 -44.92 7.36
C ASP A 81 -2.78 -43.54 6.77
N LYS A 82 -3.70 -42.83 7.43
CA LYS A 82 -3.78 -41.36 7.35
C LYS A 82 -2.36 -40.83 7.52
N VAL A 83 -1.81 -40.20 6.48
CA VAL A 83 -0.49 -39.57 6.53
C VAL A 83 -0.49 -38.62 7.72
N LYS A 84 0.17 -39.04 8.79
CA LYS A 84 0.28 -38.25 10.02
C LYS A 84 1.12 -37.05 9.64
N ASP A 85 0.47 -35.91 9.57
CA ASP A 85 1.07 -34.64 9.21
C ASP A 85 2.12 -34.27 10.29
N ASP A 86 3.39 -34.63 10.05
CA ASP A 86 4.53 -34.40 10.99
C ASP A 86 5.03 -32.94 10.90
N ARG A 87 4.29 -32.06 10.22
CA ARG A 87 4.57 -30.62 10.12
C ARG A 87 4.40 -29.95 11.48
N ILE A 88 5.34 -29.07 11.80
CA ILE A 88 5.22 -28.21 12.99
C ILE A 88 4.23 -27.10 12.65
N LYS A 89 3.07 -27.13 13.29
CA LYS A 89 2.07 -26.07 13.17
C LYS A 89 2.46 -24.89 14.06
N VAL A 90 2.61 -23.72 13.44
CA VAL A 90 2.88 -22.45 14.11
C VAL A 90 1.63 -21.60 13.98
N GLN A 91 0.95 -21.38 15.10
CA GLN A 91 -0.24 -20.54 15.19
C GLN A 91 0.18 -19.08 15.25
N VAL A 92 -0.41 -18.23 14.42
CA VAL A 92 -0.08 -16.81 14.34
C VAL A 92 -1.32 -15.95 14.51
N CYS A 93 -1.19 -14.95 15.37
CA CYS A 93 -2.15 -13.88 15.61
C CYS A 93 -1.46 -12.53 15.35
N VAL A 94 -2.13 -11.63 14.65
CA VAL A 94 -1.60 -10.31 14.28
C VAL A 94 -2.54 -9.24 14.81
N GLN A 95 -1.98 -8.27 15.53
CA GLN A 95 -2.70 -7.14 16.07
C GLN A 95 -2.12 -5.83 15.55
N PHE A 96 -2.94 -5.06 14.84
CA PHE A 96 -2.61 -3.71 14.40
C PHE A 96 -2.78 -2.76 15.58
N PHE A 97 -1.68 -2.43 16.25
CA PHE A 97 -1.69 -1.61 17.47
C PHE A 97 -1.81 -0.11 17.15
N LYS A 98 -1.13 0.31 16.09
CA LYS A 98 -1.22 1.66 15.52
C LYS A 98 -1.11 1.54 14.02
N VAL A 99 -2.07 2.10 13.28
CA VAL A 99 -1.93 2.29 11.83
C VAL A 99 -1.63 3.76 11.62
N GLY A 100 -0.52 4.03 10.94
CA GLY A 100 -0.02 5.37 10.64
C GLY A 100 -0.54 5.88 9.30
N GLU A 101 0.31 6.65 8.64
CA GLU A 101 0.02 7.26 7.33
C GLU A 101 0.03 6.20 6.21
N ILE A 102 -0.88 6.36 5.26
CA ILE A 102 -1.00 5.53 4.05
C ILE A 102 -0.52 6.38 2.85
N ASP A 103 0.67 6.09 2.35
CA ASP A 103 1.26 6.79 1.21
C ASP A 103 0.80 6.12 -0.10
N THR A 104 -0.19 6.73 -0.75
CA THR A 104 -0.75 6.21 -2.01
C THR A 104 0.26 6.27 -3.16
N LEU A 105 1.21 7.23 -3.16
CA LEU A 105 2.18 7.40 -4.25
C LEU A 105 3.27 6.33 -4.20
N LYS A 106 3.68 5.94 -3.01
CA LYS A 106 4.73 4.94 -2.79
C LYS A 106 4.19 3.54 -2.53
N GLU A 107 2.87 3.35 -2.53
CA GLU A 107 2.23 2.05 -2.28
C GLU A 107 2.71 1.41 -0.98
N GLN A 108 2.76 2.23 0.08
CA GLN A 108 3.27 1.83 1.39
C GLN A 108 2.44 2.45 2.52
N TYR A 109 2.45 1.81 3.68
CA TYR A 109 1.84 2.35 4.88
C TYR A 109 2.71 2.10 6.11
N THR A 110 2.60 2.97 7.11
CA THR A 110 3.32 2.80 8.37
C THR A 110 2.43 2.14 9.42
N ALA A 111 2.97 1.23 10.22
CA ALA A 111 2.21 0.64 11.32
C ALA A 111 3.11 0.13 12.46
N ASP A 112 2.53 0.11 13.66
CA ASP A 112 3.02 -0.65 14.80
C ASP A 112 2.15 -1.91 14.92
N VAL A 113 2.75 -3.06 14.68
CA VAL A 113 2.09 -4.37 14.63
C VAL A 113 2.65 -5.27 15.72
N ILE A 114 1.77 -6.00 16.39
CA ILE A 114 2.16 -7.05 17.33
C ILE A 114 1.79 -8.39 16.70
N VAL A 115 2.81 -9.17 16.38
CA VAL A 115 2.66 -10.55 15.94
C VAL A 115 2.86 -11.46 17.15
N ARG A 116 1.85 -12.26 17.50
CA ARG A 116 1.97 -13.33 18.48
C ARG A 116 2.01 -14.66 17.75
N SER A 117 3.02 -15.45 18.03
CA SER A 117 3.21 -16.75 17.43
C SER A 117 3.32 -17.80 18.51
N ARG A 118 2.68 -18.96 18.31
CA ARG A 118 2.65 -20.06 19.26
C ARG A 118 2.96 -21.37 18.55
N TRP A 119 3.87 -22.16 19.12
CA TRP A 119 4.17 -23.50 18.63
C TRP A 119 4.38 -24.47 19.79
N ARG A 120 4.15 -25.74 19.52
CA ARG A 120 4.32 -26.79 20.52
C ARG A 120 5.80 -27.11 20.72
N GLU A 121 6.23 -27.25 21.97
CA GLU A 121 7.59 -27.66 22.34
C GLU A 121 7.55 -28.91 23.23
N PRO A 122 7.46 -30.12 22.63
CA PRO A 122 7.25 -31.36 23.39
C PRO A 122 8.38 -31.73 24.36
N SER A 123 9.57 -31.14 24.20
CA SER A 123 10.71 -31.45 25.09
C SER A 123 10.54 -30.91 26.50
N LEU A 124 9.63 -29.95 26.68
CA LEU A 124 9.35 -29.28 27.95
C LEU A 124 8.05 -29.76 28.61
N ASP A 125 7.36 -30.74 28.01
CA ASP A 125 6.14 -31.35 28.57
C ASP A 125 6.47 -31.91 29.97
N GLY A 126 5.75 -31.44 30.99
CA GLY A 126 5.88 -31.92 32.39
C GLY A 126 7.10 -31.45 33.19
N GLN A 127 8.04 -30.67 32.63
CA GLN A 127 9.26 -30.25 33.34
C GLN A 127 9.09 -28.98 34.20
N LEU A 128 8.08 -28.16 33.92
CA LEU A 128 7.83 -26.88 34.60
C LEU A 128 6.33 -26.71 34.81
N SER A 129 5.84 -26.85 36.04
CA SER A 129 4.43 -26.56 36.35
C SER A 129 4.13 -25.05 36.45
N GLU A 130 5.17 -24.21 36.41
CA GLU A 130 5.04 -22.75 36.43
C GLU A 130 5.55 -22.18 35.10
N GLY A 131 4.63 -21.63 34.28
CA GLY A 131 4.98 -20.89 33.07
C GLY A 131 5.81 -19.65 33.41
N GLY A 132 6.75 -19.29 32.53
CA GLY A 132 7.69 -18.20 32.78
C GLY A 132 8.20 -17.54 31.50
N ASP A 133 8.78 -16.35 31.65
CA ASP A 133 9.47 -15.66 30.56
C ASP A 133 10.82 -16.36 30.30
N ILE A 134 11.14 -16.62 29.04
CA ILE A 134 12.39 -17.31 28.63
C ILE A 134 13.36 -16.27 28.08
N THR A 135 14.55 -16.20 28.68
CA THR A 135 15.66 -15.36 28.21
C THR A 135 16.57 -16.09 27.22
N ASP A 136 16.84 -17.38 27.43
CA ASP A 136 17.72 -18.19 26.58
C ASP A 136 16.98 -18.92 25.46
N VAL A 137 16.49 -18.13 24.48
CA VAL A 137 15.72 -18.61 23.33
C VAL A 137 16.53 -19.54 22.42
N ARG A 138 17.86 -19.34 22.35
CA ARG A 138 18.77 -20.09 21.45
C ARG A 138 18.85 -21.58 21.77
N LYS A 139 18.46 -21.99 22.97
CA LYS A 139 18.46 -23.39 23.40
C LYS A 139 17.33 -24.21 22.77
N TYR A 140 16.26 -23.55 22.33
CA TYR A 140 15.02 -24.19 21.87
C TYR A 140 14.84 -24.02 20.36
N TRP A 141 13.93 -24.83 19.80
CA TRP A 141 13.57 -24.70 18.39
C TRP A 141 12.80 -23.39 18.15
N ASN A 142 13.14 -22.68 17.08
CA ASN A 142 12.51 -21.43 16.68
C ASN A 142 12.03 -21.54 15.22
N PRO A 143 10.76 -21.18 14.92
CA PRO A 143 10.18 -21.26 13.57
C PRO A 143 10.75 -20.24 12.57
N LYS A 144 11.65 -19.34 13.02
CA LYS A 144 12.30 -18.30 12.21
C LYS A 144 11.29 -17.53 11.35
N LEU A 145 10.30 -16.94 12.02
CA LEU A 145 9.30 -16.14 11.34
C LEU A 145 9.89 -14.81 10.87
N TYR A 146 9.43 -14.31 9.74
CA TYR A 146 9.75 -12.98 9.23
C TYR A 146 8.50 -12.36 8.63
N ILE A 147 8.48 -11.02 8.53
CA ILE A 147 7.42 -10.31 7.83
C ILE A 147 7.89 -10.11 6.39
N GLU A 148 7.12 -10.64 5.44
CA GLU A 148 7.52 -10.64 4.03
C GLU A 148 7.40 -9.26 3.39
N ASN A 149 6.34 -8.53 3.71
CA ASN A 149 6.06 -7.22 3.10
C ASN A 149 6.59 -6.03 3.91
N SER A 150 7.54 -6.23 4.83
CA SER A 150 8.22 -5.11 5.51
C SER A 150 9.21 -4.43 4.57
N TYR A 151 9.21 -3.10 4.53
CA TYR A 151 10.11 -2.30 3.70
C TYR A 151 11.08 -1.47 4.54
N GLY A 152 12.37 -1.54 4.18
CA GLY A 152 13.44 -0.82 4.86
C GLY A 152 13.71 -1.33 6.28
N ASP A 153 14.39 -0.48 7.06
CA ASP A 153 14.74 -0.78 8.45
C ASP A 153 13.51 -0.66 9.34
N HIS A 154 13.15 -1.78 9.97
CA HIS A 154 12.06 -1.84 10.93
C HIS A 154 12.62 -2.22 12.31
N LYS A 155 12.00 -1.67 13.36
CA LYS A 155 12.38 -1.97 14.73
C LYS A 155 11.59 -3.17 15.22
N GLU A 156 12.27 -4.28 15.48
CA GLU A 156 11.68 -5.47 16.09
C GLU A 156 12.06 -5.58 17.56
N MET A 157 11.09 -5.90 18.41
CA MET A 157 11.31 -6.32 19.78
C MET A 157 10.64 -7.66 20.04
N PHE A 158 11.38 -8.59 20.62
CA PHE A 158 10.94 -9.95 20.87
C PHE A 158 10.79 -10.20 22.37
N ARG A 159 9.73 -10.92 22.75
CA ARG A 159 9.55 -11.48 24.10
C ARG A 159 9.04 -12.90 23.98
N TYR A 160 9.69 -13.83 24.67
CA TYR A 160 9.34 -15.25 24.64
C TYR A 160 8.80 -15.69 25.99
N ARG A 161 7.75 -16.51 25.97
CA ARG A 161 7.10 -17.06 27.17
C ARG A 161 6.72 -18.51 26.93
N LEU A 162 6.90 -19.33 27.96
CA LEU A 162 6.38 -20.69 27.99
C LEU A 162 4.98 -20.71 28.61
N VAL A 163 4.02 -21.31 27.91
CA VAL A 163 2.63 -21.46 28.36
C VAL A 163 2.27 -22.94 28.30
N PHE A 164 1.64 -23.45 29.35
CA PHE A 164 1.14 -24.82 29.39
C PHE A 164 -0.35 -24.84 29.11
N ASN A 165 -0.79 -25.81 28.32
CA ASN A 165 -2.21 -26.07 28.13
C ASN A 165 -2.78 -26.88 29.32
N ASP A 166 -4.11 -26.97 29.44
CA ASP A 166 -4.79 -27.72 30.52
C ASP A 166 -4.38 -29.21 30.57
N LYS A 167 -3.83 -29.74 29.48
CA LYS A 167 -3.31 -31.10 29.33
C LYS A 167 -1.84 -31.26 29.76
N GLY A 168 -1.19 -30.20 30.23
CA GLY A 168 0.24 -30.18 30.57
C GLY A 168 1.19 -30.11 29.38
N GLU A 169 0.67 -29.87 28.17
CA GLU A 169 1.47 -29.70 26.96
C GLU A 169 2.12 -28.30 26.92
N ALA A 170 3.42 -28.25 26.64
CA ALA A 170 4.21 -27.03 26.60
C ALA A 170 4.10 -26.33 25.23
N TYR A 171 3.80 -25.04 25.27
CA TYR A 171 3.74 -24.17 24.11
C TYR A 171 4.67 -22.96 24.29
N MET A 172 5.57 -22.78 23.33
CA MET A 172 6.37 -21.58 23.23
C MET A 172 5.54 -20.48 22.58
N THR A 173 5.49 -19.31 23.21
CA THR A 173 4.82 -18.12 22.69
C THR A 173 5.84 -17.02 22.45
N GLU A 174 5.94 -16.56 21.21
CA GLU A 174 6.71 -15.39 20.80
C GLU A 174 5.75 -14.19 20.66
N LYS A 175 6.07 -13.08 21.32
CA LYS A 175 5.47 -11.77 21.05
C LYS A 175 6.51 -10.91 20.35
N ARG A 176 6.28 -10.64 19.08
CA ARG A 176 7.07 -9.72 18.26
C ARG A 176 6.34 -8.41 18.08
N THR A 177 6.97 -7.31 18.48
CA THR A 177 6.47 -5.95 18.22
C THR A 177 7.30 -5.37 17.09
N VAL A 178 6.67 -5.11 15.96
CA VAL A 178 7.30 -4.54 14.77
C VAL A 178 6.79 -3.13 14.57
N LYS A 179 7.72 -2.18 14.45
CA LYS A 179 7.43 -0.80 14.07
C LYS A 179 8.16 -0.49 12.78
N GLY A 180 7.43 -0.15 11.74
CA GLY A 180 8.04 0.11 10.44
C GLY A 180 7.03 0.42 9.34
N THR A 181 7.54 0.36 8.12
CA THR A 181 6.80 0.58 6.89
C THR A 181 6.54 -0.76 6.21
N PHE A 182 5.36 -0.92 5.64
CA PHE A 182 4.92 -2.12 4.94
C PHE A 182 4.52 -1.75 3.52
N MET A 183 4.92 -2.58 2.55
CA MET A 183 4.46 -2.45 1.17
C MET A 183 3.07 -3.04 1.03
N GLU A 184 2.24 -2.34 0.25
CA GLU A 184 0.92 -2.82 -0.11
C GLU A 184 0.54 -2.33 -1.50
N ASN A 185 0.07 -3.24 -2.35
CA ASN A 185 -0.27 -2.89 -3.72
C ASN A 185 -1.70 -2.31 -3.75
N LEU A 186 -1.83 -0.99 -3.86
CA LEU A 186 -3.11 -0.31 -3.75
C LEU A 186 -3.90 -0.38 -5.08
N GLU A 187 -5.13 -0.89 -5.01
CA GLU A 187 -5.99 -1.01 -6.19
C GLU A 187 -6.84 0.25 -6.36
N LEU A 188 -6.46 1.13 -7.29
CA LEU A 188 -7.00 2.49 -7.43
C LEU A 188 -8.09 2.62 -8.51
N ASP A 189 -8.59 1.51 -9.07
CA ASP A 189 -9.65 1.53 -10.10
C ASP A 189 -10.87 2.33 -9.64
N ASP A 190 -11.25 2.12 -8.37
CA ASP A 190 -12.41 2.74 -7.72
C ASP A 190 -12.12 4.14 -7.15
N PHE A 191 -10.91 4.69 -7.34
CA PHE A 191 -10.51 5.98 -6.77
C PHE A 191 -11.43 7.13 -7.23
N PRO A 192 -11.85 8.03 -6.31
CA PRO A 192 -11.47 8.18 -4.90
C PRO A 192 -12.40 7.48 -3.89
N PHE A 193 -13.25 6.57 -4.36
CA PHE A 193 -14.23 5.87 -3.53
C PHE A 193 -13.77 4.48 -3.08
N ASP A 194 -12.49 4.20 -3.30
CA ASP A 194 -11.80 2.96 -3.04
C ASP A 194 -11.83 2.52 -1.57
N VAL A 195 -11.63 1.21 -1.39
CA VAL A 195 -11.42 0.54 -0.11
C VAL A 195 -10.18 -0.32 -0.31
N GLN A 196 -9.14 -0.04 0.46
CA GLN A 196 -7.84 -0.68 0.37
C GLN A 196 -7.70 -1.75 1.46
N ASP A 197 -7.09 -2.87 1.09
CA ASP A 197 -6.67 -3.90 2.02
C ASP A 197 -5.23 -3.59 2.46
N LEU A 198 -4.99 -3.39 3.75
CA LEU A 198 -3.66 -3.22 4.33
C LEU A 198 -3.25 -4.52 5.00
N THR A 199 -2.23 -5.19 4.46
CA THR A 199 -1.88 -6.56 4.84
C THR A 199 -0.56 -6.63 5.58
N VAL A 200 -0.46 -7.60 6.48
CA VAL A 200 0.82 -8.02 7.09
C VAL A 200 0.97 -9.51 6.82
N THR A 201 2.02 -9.88 6.09
CA THR A 201 2.29 -11.27 5.72
C THR A 201 3.39 -11.84 6.60
N VAL A 202 3.06 -12.80 7.45
CA VAL A 202 3.99 -13.52 8.31
C VAL A 202 4.32 -14.86 7.68
N ALA A 203 5.61 -15.12 7.44
CA ALA A 203 6.10 -16.34 6.82
C ALA A 203 7.20 -16.99 7.66
N SER A 204 7.44 -18.29 7.48
CA SER A 204 8.58 -19.00 8.06
C SER A 204 9.71 -19.14 7.05
N GLU A 205 10.97 -19.06 7.49
CA GLU A 205 12.12 -19.39 6.64
C GLU A 205 12.15 -20.85 6.19
N PHE A 206 11.51 -21.75 6.95
CA PHE A 206 11.48 -23.18 6.66
C PHE A 206 10.53 -23.51 5.52
N PRO A 207 10.79 -24.60 4.75
CA PRO A 207 9.85 -25.07 3.75
C PRO A 207 8.50 -25.45 4.35
N TYR A 208 7.45 -25.33 3.54
CA TYR A 208 6.07 -25.70 3.87
C TYR A 208 5.92 -27.18 4.30
N THR A 209 6.86 -28.04 3.88
CA THR A 209 6.90 -29.46 4.28
C THR A 209 7.29 -29.67 5.74
N ASP A 210 7.93 -28.69 6.36
CA ASP A 210 8.47 -28.80 7.72
C ASP A 210 7.67 -27.94 8.70
N VAL A 211 7.29 -26.74 8.26
CA VAL A 211 6.55 -25.76 9.07
C VAL A 211 5.31 -25.30 8.33
N GLU A 212 4.17 -25.42 9.00
CA GLU A 212 2.89 -24.91 8.55
C GLU A 212 2.50 -23.72 9.44
N VAL A 213 2.40 -22.54 8.85
CA VAL A 213 1.93 -21.33 9.52
C VAL A 213 0.42 -21.27 9.35
N VAL A 214 -0.30 -21.22 10.47
CA VAL A 214 -1.77 -21.25 10.54
C VAL A 214 -2.29 -20.12 11.42
N GLU A 215 -3.55 -19.74 11.23
CA GLU A 215 -4.23 -18.79 12.10
C GLU A 215 -4.35 -19.34 13.53
N ASP A 216 -4.13 -18.48 14.53
CA ASP A 216 -4.43 -18.79 15.93
C ASP A 216 -5.94 -18.69 16.18
N LEU A 217 -6.59 -19.82 16.45
CA LEU A 217 -8.02 -19.88 16.72
C LEU A 217 -8.37 -19.44 18.15
N GLU A 218 -7.41 -19.43 19.07
CA GLU A 218 -7.60 -18.97 20.44
C GLU A 218 -7.46 -17.44 20.51
N ASN A 219 -6.38 -16.90 19.95
CA ASN A 219 -6.12 -15.46 19.92
C ASN A 219 -6.47 -14.85 18.57
N HIS A 220 -7.44 -13.94 18.57
CA HIS A 220 -7.94 -13.37 17.33
C HIS A 220 -7.16 -12.14 16.89
N HIS A 221 -7.13 -11.96 15.57
CA HIS A 221 -6.64 -10.75 14.93
C HIS A 221 -7.46 -9.53 15.37
N MET A 222 -6.78 -8.40 15.62
CA MET A 222 -7.43 -7.20 16.12
C MET A 222 -6.84 -5.94 15.49
N VAL A 223 -7.67 -4.90 15.37
CA VAL A 223 -7.26 -3.57 14.92
C VAL A 223 -7.66 -2.55 15.97
N ASN A 224 -6.68 -1.76 16.44
CA ASN A 224 -6.93 -0.64 17.33
C ASN A 224 -7.27 0.62 16.52
N LYS A 225 -8.57 0.92 16.41
CA LYS A 225 -9.05 2.12 15.69
C LYS A 225 -8.69 3.42 16.38
N GLN A 226 -8.65 3.45 17.71
CA GLN A 226 -8.41 4.70 18.45
C GLN A 226 -7.02 5.26 18.22
N SER A 227 -6.08 4.42 17.80
CA SER A 227 -4.70 4.81 17.48
C SER A 227 -4.49 5.07 15.99
N PHE A 228 -5.54 5.17 15.17
CA PHE A 228 -5.39 5.43 13.75
C PHE A 228 -5.03 6.90 13.51
N VAL A 229 -3.87 7.14 12.88
CA VAL A 229 -3.38 8.51 12.66
C VAL A 229 -4.14 9.20 11.54
N ASP A 230 -4.45 8.45 10.48
CA ASP A 230 -4.91 9.01 9.20
C ASP A 230 -6.46 9.02 9.06
N GLU A 231 -7.17 9.21 10.18
CA GLU A 231 -8.64 9.14 10.23
C GLU A 231 -9.34 10.27 9.45
N GLN A 232 -8.61 11.36 9.15
CA GLN A 232 -9.13 12.49 8.37
C GLN A 232 -9.22 12.19 6.88
N GLU A 233 -8.29 11.41 6.33
CA GLU A 233 -8.32 10.98 4.93
C GLU A 233 -8.99 9.61 4.77
N TRP A 234 -8.85 8.73 5.76
CA TRP A 234 -9.29 7.35 5.68
C TRP A 234 -10.26 6.98 6.81
N HIS A 235 -11.03 5.92 6.58
CA HIS A 235 -11.89 5.29 7.58
C HIS A 235 -11.47 3.83 7.73
N LEU A 236 -10.85 3.51 8.87
CA LEU A 236 -10.39 2.16 9.20
C LEU A 236 -11.57 1.31 9.70
N TYR A 237 -11.69 0.08 9.18
CA TYR A 237 -12.64 -0.92 9.67
C TYR A 237 -12.02 -1.76 10.81
N SER A 238 -12.86 -2.28 11.71
CA SER A 238 -12.47 -3.07 12.89
C SER A 238 -12.19 -4.51 12.49
N HIS A 239 -13.00 -5.03 11.57
CA HIS A 239 -12.89 -6.41 11.13
C HIS A 239 -11.56 -6.65 10.42
N THR A 240 -10.99 -7.81 10.71
CA THR A 240 -9.79 -8.34 10.06
C THR A 240 -10.13 -9.62 9.33
N GLU A 241 -9.37 -9.90 8.28
CA GLU A 241 -9.51 -11.13 7.49
C GLU A 241 -8.14 -11.82 7.41
N CYS A 242 -8.12 -13.11 7.70
CA CYS A 242 -6.91 -13.92 7.68
C CYS A 242 -6.95 -14.85 6.47
N ILE A 243 -5.85 -14.88 5.71
CA ILE A 243 -5.71 -15.71 4.51
C ILE A 243 -4.41 -16.49 4.61
N GLN A 244 -4.50 -17.81 4.58
CA GLN A 244 -3.31 -18.66 4.47
C GLN A 244 -2.76 -18.60 3.04
N ARG A 245 -1.45 -18.45 2.91
CA ARG A 245 -0.74 -18.36 1.63
C ARG A 245 0.42 -19.35 1.57
N GLU A 246 0.73 -19.80 0.37
CA GLU A 246 1.99 -20.48 0.06
C GLU A 246 2.85 -19.53 -0.78
N LEU A 247 4.02 -19.16 -0.27
CA LEU A 247 4.96 -18.29 -0.96
C LEU A 247 5.95 -19.14 -1.73
N THR A 248 6.02 -18.97 -3.05
CA THR A 248 7.05 -19.57 -3.89
C THR A 248 8.32 -18.72 -3.76
N ILE A 249 9.42 -19.32 -3.27
CA ILE A 249 10.66 -18.58 -3.04
C ILE A 249 11.49 -18.50 -4.33
N ASP A 250 11.57 -19.61 -5.04
CA ASP A 250 12.48 -19.78 -6.16
C ASP A 250 11.70 -19.88 -7.47
N GLN A 251 12.04 -19.02 -8.42
CA GLN A 251 11.47 -19.07 -9.77
C GLN A 251 12.02 -20.27 -10.55
N PHE A 252 13.19 -20.80 -10.18
CA PHE A 252 13.83 -21.95 -10.81
C PHE A 252 13.41 -23.29 -10.18
N ASP A 253 13.02 -23.32 -8.91
CA ASP A 253 12.44 -24.48 -8.24
C ASP A 253 11.09 -24.17 -7.59
N PRO A 254 9.98 -24.31 -8.36
CA PRO A 254 8.62 -24.08 -7.86
C PRO A 254 8.17 -25.04 -6.75
N SER A 255 8.96 -26.08 -6.46
CA SER A 255 8.67 -27.04 -5.39
C SER A 255 9.05 -26.51 -4.00
N VAL A 256 9.91 -25.49 -3.93
CA VAL A 256 10.30 -24.86 -2.67
C VAL A 256 9.31 -23.76 -2.30
N ARG A 257 8.29 -24.15 -1.52
CA ARG A 257 7.26 -23.25 -0.99
C ARG A 257 7.46 -22.99 0.49
N ARG A 258 7.09 -21.79 0.95
CA ARG A 258 6.99 -21.44 2.38
C ARG A 258 5.54 -21.27 2.77
N SER A 259 5.20 -21.71 3.98
CA SER A 259 3.89 -21.38 4.57
C SER A 259 3.90 -19.93 5.05
N ALA A 260 2.83 -19.21 4.73
CA ALA A 260 2.61 -17.85 5.20
C ALA A 260 1.15 -17.63 5.59
N VAL A 261 0.92 -16.62 6.42
CA VAL A 261 -0.40 -16.12 6.79
C VAL A 261 -0.40 -14.62 6.55
N SER A 262 -1.35 -14.16 5.73
CA SER A 262 -1.57 -12.74 5.47
C SER A 262 -2.82 -12.28 6.21
N VAL A 263 -2.65 -11.31 7.11
CA VAL A 263 -3.74 -10.72 7.87
C VAL A 263 -4.02 -9.35 7.28
N LYS A 264 -5.27 -9.13 6.90
CA LYS A 264 -5.74 -7.91 6.24
C LYS A 264 -6.57 -7.08 7.21
N CYS A 265 -6.24 -5.80 7.35
CA CYS A 265 -7.19 -4.79 7.82
C CYS A 265 -7.65 -3.94 6.62
N ARG A 266 -8.82 -3.32 6.70
CA ARG A 266 -9.38 -2.58 5.56
C ARG A 266 -9.56 -1.10 5.89
N ALA A 267 -9.19 -0.22 4.96
CA ALA A 267 -9.36 1.22 5.08
C ALA A 267 -10.11 1.80 3.86
N ALA A 268 -11.13 2.61 4.09
CA ALA A 268 -11.89 3.29 3.04
C ALA A 268 -11.51 4.77 2.95
N ARG A 269 -11.17 5.26 1.76
CA ARG A 269 -10.84 6.69 1.57
C ARG A 269 -12.06 7.56 1.81
N ARG A 270 -11.90 8.77 2.33
CA ARG A 270 -12.99 9.75 2.46
C ARG A 270 -13.05 10.59 1.17
N PRO A 271 -14.10 10.43 0.33
CA PRO A 271 -14.10 11.03 -1.00
C PRO A 271 -14.43 12.54 -1.00
N GLY A 272 -14.80 13.13 0.15
CA GLY A 272 -15.35 14.49 0.23
C GLY A 272 -14.47 15.56 -0.41
N TYR A 273 -13.16 15.50 -0.16
CA TYR A 273 -12.19 16.41 -0.78
C TYR A 273 -12.22 16.32 -2.31
N PHE A 274 -12.16 15.11 -2.86
CA PHE A 274 -12.15 14.88 -4.31
C PHE A 274 -13.48 15.25 -4.98
N VAL A 275 -14.61 15.02 -4.30
CA VAL A 275 -15.94 15.45 -4.77
C VAL A 275 -16.01 16.96 -4.94
N TRP A 276 -15.64 17.73 -3.92
CA TRP A 276 -15.75 19.19 -3.96
C TRP A 276 -14.66 19.88 -4.78
N ASN A 277 -13.42 19.39 -4.72
CA ASN A 277 -12.31 20.08 -5.37
C ASN A 277 -12.00 19.56 -6.78
N ILE A 278 -12.42 18.35 -7.14
CA ILE A 278 -12.12 17.79 -8.46
C ILE A 278 -13.38 17.64 -9.29
N PHE A 279 -14.36 16.88 -8.80
CA PHE A 279 -15.58 16.62 -9.56
C PHE A 279 -16.40 17.90 -9.78
N MET A 280 -16.63 18.71 -8.74
CA MET A 280 -17.37 19.97 -8.87
C MET A 280 -16.63 21.01 -9.72
N ILE A 281 -15.31 21.16 -9.57
CA ILE A 281 -14.55 22.11 -10.40
C ILE A 281 -14.62 21.71 -11.88
N THR A 282 -14.43 20.43 -12.18
CA THR A 282 -14.54 19.91 -13.56
C THR A 282 -15.94 20.08 -14.11
N PHE A 283 -16.98 19.83 -13.30
CA PHE A 283 -18.38 20.06 -13.66
C PHE A 283 -18.62 21.52 -14.07
N LEU A 284 -18.10 22.48 -13.30
CA LEU A 284 -18.21 23.92 -13.59
C LEU A 284 -17.47 24.31 -14.88
N ILE A 285 -16.23 23.83 -15.08
CA ILE A 285 -15.46 24.08 -16.30
C ILE A 285 -16.19 23.53 -17.53
N CYS A 286 -16.74 22.32 -17.44
CA CYS A 286 -17.49 21.71 -18.52
C CYS A 286 -18.81 22.47 -18.79
N THR A 287 -19.51 22.94 -17.74
CA THR A 287 -20.72 23.77 -17.89
C THR A 287 -20.42 25.08 -18.61
N LEU A 288 -19.29 25.72 -18.31
CA LEU A 288 -18.85 26.95 -18.99
C LEU A 288 -18.65 26.76 -20.51
N SER A 289 -18.39 25.54 -20.97
CA SER A 289 -18.31 25.27 -22.42
C SER A 289 -19.61 25.59 -23.15
N PHE A 290 -20.76 25.46 -22.52
CA PHE A 290 -22.05 25.82 -23.12
C PHE A 290 -22.24 27.33 -23.24
N ALA A 291 -21.59 28.14 -22.39
CA ALA A 291 -21.64 29.60 -22.50
C ALA A 291 -20.99 30.11 -23.81
N THR A 292 -20.12 29.31 -24.44
CA THR A 292 -19.51 29.66 -25.73
C THR A 292 -20.54 29.77 -26.86
N PHE A 293 -21.68 29.07 -26.77
CA PHE A 293 -22.76 29.17 -27.75
C PHE A 293 -23.46 30.54 -27.74
N SER A 294 -23.36 31.30 -26.64
CA SER A 294 -23.91 32.65 -26.53
C SER A 294 -23.16 33.68 -27.37
N VAL A 295 -21.91 33.39 -27.77
CA VAL A 295 -21.14 34.23 -28.69
C VAL A 295 -21.70 34.06 -30.10
N ASP A 296 -21.69 35.09 -30.94
CA ASP A 296 -22.21 34.99 -32.30
C ASP A 296 -21.44 33.95 -33.15
N LYS A 297 -22.18 33.14 -33.93
CA LYS A 297 -21.64 32.07 -34.78
C LYS A 297 -20.88 32.59 -35.99
N TRP A 298 -21.16 33.83 -36.40
CA TRP A 298 -20.46 34.51 -37.49
C TRP A 298 -19.07 35.01 -37.07
N LEU A 299 -18.72 34.92 -35.79
CA LEU A 299 -17.37 35.17 -35.26
C LEU A 299 -16.76 33.87 -34.70
N PRO A 300 -16.48 32.87 -35.55
CA PRO A 300 -15.98 31.57 -35.10
C PRO A 300 -14.62 31.67 -34.40
N GLN A 301 -13.81 32.68 -34.74
CA GLN A 301 -12.54 32.96 -34.10
C GLN A 301 -12.69 33.12 -32.57
N ASN A 302 -13.69 33.89 -32.12
CA ASN A 302 -13.93 34.12 -30.70
C ASN A 302 -14.41 32.84 -29.99
N ARG A 303 -15.31 32.08 -30.64
CA ARG A 303 -15.83 30.80 -30.12
C ARG A 303 -14.73 29.75 -29.98
N LEU A 304 -13.88 29.61 -31.00
CA LEU A 304 -12.75 28.68 -30.99
C LEU A 304 -11.71 29.07 -29.94
N GLN A 305 -11.40 30.37 -29.81
CA GLN A 305 -10.48 30.85 -28.78
C GLN A 305 -10.97 30.48 -27.36
N LEU A 306 -12.25 30.73 -27.04
CA LEU A 306 -12.83 30.33 -25.75
C LEU A 306 -12.81 28.81 -25.56
N SER A 307 -13.12 28.05 -26.61
CA SER A 307 -13.16 26.58 -26.55
C SER A 307 -11.77 25.98 -26.31
N PHE A 308 -10.75 26.44 -27.04
CA PHE A 308 -9.36 26.03 -26.81
C PHE A 308 -8.87 26.41 -25.42
N THR A 309 -9.26 27.58 -24.90
CA THR A 309 -8.92 27.99 -23.53
C THR A 309 -9.51 27.04 -22.49
N LEU A 310 -10.76 26.60 -22.66
CA LEU A 310 -11.41 25.64 -21.77
C LEU A 310 -10.78 24.24 -21.85
N VAL A 311 -10.48 23.76 -23.05
CA VAL A 311 -9.77 22.47 -23.24
C VAL A 311 -8.39 22.52 -22.59
N LEU A 312 -7.61 23.59 -22.82
CA LEU A 312 -6.30 23.76 -22.21
C LEU A 312 -6.40 23.83 -20.68
N THR A 313 -7.40 24.53 -20.15
CA THR A 313 -7.69 24.61 -18.71
C THR A 313 -7.97 23.22 -18.15
N ALA A 314 -8.77 22.41 -18.83
CA ALA A 314 -9.07 21.05 -18.41
C ALA A 314 -7.81 20.16 -18.41
N VAL A 315 -6.99 20.23 -19.47
CA VAL A 315 -5.72 19.48 -19.56
C VAL A 315 -4.75 19.88 -18.45
N ALA A 316 -4.60 21.18 -18.20
CA ALA A 316 -3.78 21.69 -17.11
C ALA A 316 -4.30 21.19 -15.74
N PHE A 317 -5.60 21.27 -15.51
CA PHE A 317 -6.23 20.77 -14.28
C PHE A 317 -5.99 19.27 -14.07
N LYS A 318 -6.17 18.45 -15.11
CA LYS A 318 -5.86 17.01 -15.05
C LYS A 318 -4.39 16.75 -14.75
N SER A 319 -3.48 17.53 -15.33
CA SER A 319 -2.04 17.40 -15.05
C SER A 319 -1.73 17.63 -13.57
N VAL A 320 -2.35 18.64 -12.95
CA VAL A 320 -2.21 18.90 -11.50
C VAL A 320 -2.76 17.75 -10.67
N VAL A 321 -3.97 17.27 -11.00
CA VAL A 321 -4.60 16.14 -10.29
C VAL A 321 -3.76 14.87 -10.36
N ASN A 322 -3.14 14.59 -11.51
CA ASN A 322 -2.30 13.41 -11.72
C ASN A 322 -0.99 13.43 -10.93
N GLN A 323 -0.60 14.56 -10.32
CA GLN A 323 0.58 14.61 -9.44
C GLN A 323 0.30 13.97 -8.07
N SER A 324 -0.97 13.85 -7.69
CA SER A 324 -1.39 13.27 -6.41
C SER A 324 -1.65 11.76 -6.48
N LEU A 325 -1.52 11.14 -7.65
CA LEU A 325 -1.71 9.71 -7.86
C LEU A 325 -0.46 9.04 -8.44
N PRO A 326 -0.17 7.78 -8.06
CA PRO A 326 0.91 7.03 -8.68
C PRO A 326 0.61 6.82 -10.17
N ARG A 327 1.66 6.61 -10.97
CA ARG A 327 1.53 6.34 -12.40
C ARG A 327 1.02 4.92 -12.62
N ILE A 328 -0.29 4.79 -12.72
CA ILE A 328 -0.98 3.53 -13.01
C ILE A 328 -1.32 3.41 -14.51
N SER A 329 -1.34 2.17 -15.02
CA SER A 329 -1.60 1.88 -16.44
C SER A 329 -3.09 1.89 -16.81
N TYR A 330 -3.99 1.89 -15.83
CA TYR A 330 -5.44 1.84 -16.01
C TYR A 330 -6.10 3.15 -15.59
N LEU A 331 -7.34 3.38 -16.04
CA LEU A 331 -8.10 4.60 -15.74
C LEU A 331 -8.95 4.45 -14.47
N THR A 332 -8.73 5.34 -13.51
CA THR A 332 -9.59 5.49 -12.32
C THR A 332 -10.97 6.05 -12.67
N TYR A 333 -11.95 5.98 -11.77
CA TYR A 333 -13.23 6.67 -11.97
C TYR A 333 -13.07 8.18 -12.13
N MET A 334 -12.15 8.78 -11.38
CA MET A 334 -11.82 10.18 -11.52
C MET A 334 -11.27 10.49 -12.92
N ASP A 335 -10.32 9.70 -13.43
CA ASP A 335 -9.75 9.89 -14.78
C ASP A 335 -10.82 9.77 -15.86
N LYS A 336 -11.70 8.76 -15.75
CA LYS A 336 -12.83 8.56 -16.68
C LYS A 336 -13.70 9.83 -16.74
N TYR A 337 -13.98 10.45 -15.59
CA TYR A 337 -14.79 11.67 -15.53
C TYR A 337 -14.10 12.89 -16.12
N LEU A 338 -12.81 13.10 -15.81
CA LEU A 338 -12.01 14.18 -16.36
C LEU A 338 -11.90 14.06 -17.89
N LEU A 339 -11.60 12.86 -18.40
CA LEU A 339 -11.47 12.60 -19.83
C LEU A 339 -12.79 12.72 -20.58
N ALA A 340 -13.90 12.23 -20.03
CA ALA A 340 -15.21 12.43 -20.64
C ALA A 340 -15.59 13.91 -20.71
N SER A 341 -15.28 14.69 -19.67
CA SER A 341 -15.48 16.15 -19.68
C SER A 341 -14.61 16.84 -20.74
N MET A 342 -13.36 16.41 -20.92
CA MET A 342 -12.49 16.89 -22.00
C MET A 342 -12.99 16.52 -23.39
N PHE A 343 -13.52 15.31 -23.55
CA PHE A 343 -14.13 14.88 -24.81
C PHE A 343 -15.35 15.73 -25.14
N MET A 344 -16.19 16.02 -24.14
CA MET A 344 -17.33 16.92 -24.28
C MET A 344 -16.92 18.33 -24.71
N MET A 345 -15.90 18.91 -24.07
CA MET A 345 -15.36 20.22 -24.46
C MET A 345 -14.75 20.21 -25.86
N SER A 346 -14.05 19.13 -26.22
CA SER A 346 -13.51 18.93 -27.57
C SER A 346 -14.64 18.83 -28.60
N ALA A 347 -15.74 18.14 -28.31
CA ALA A 347 -16.90 18.05 -29.20
C ALA A 347 -17.56 19.42 -29.43
N VAL A 348 -17.71 20.23 -28.37
CA VAL A 348 -18.15 21.63 -28.48
C VAL A 348 -17.19 22.43 -29.37
N CYS A 349 -15.88 22.27 -29.17
CA CYS A 349 -14.87 22.92 -30.00
C CYS A 349 -14.94 22.51 -31.47
N THR A 350 -15.13 21.22 -31.76
CA THR A 350 -15.30 20.70 -33.12
C THR A 350 -16.55 21.29 -33.78
N TRP A 351 -17.66 21.37 -33.04
CA TRP A 351 -18.88 22.01 -33.54
C TRP A 351 -18.66 23.47 -33.96
N HIS A 352 -17.95 24.25 -33.14
CA HIS A 352 -17.61 25.65 -33.48
C HIS A 352 -16.73 25.77 -34.74
N GLY A 353 -15.95 24.73 -35.07
CA GLY A 353 -15.27 24.65 -36.36
C GLY A 353 -16.23 24.30 -37.50
N VAL A 354 -17.08 23.29 -37.31
CA VAL A 354 -18.01 22.78 -38.34
C VAL A 354 -19.03 23.84 -38.75
N VAL A 355 -19.55 24.66 -37.82
CA VAL A 355 -20.57 25.68 -38.12
C VAL A 355 -20.09 26.70 -39.17
N THR A 356 -18.77 26.90 -39.31
CA THR A 356 -18.19 27.79 -40.34
C THR A 356 -18.43 27.29 -41.77
N THR A 357 -18.52 25.97 -41.97
CA THR A 357 -18.77 25.39 -43.29
C THR A 357 -20.21 25.59 -43.77
N LEU A 358 -21.13 25.93 -42.86
CA LEU A 358 -22.56 26.11 -43.13
C LEU A 358 -22.92 27.58 -43.41
N GLU A 359 -21.92 28.46 -43.60
CA GLU A 359 -22.10 29.90 -43.74
C GLU A 359 -23.03 30.30 -44.90
N GLY A 360 -23.07 29.49 -45.96
CA GLY A 360 -23.92 29.73 -47.14
C GLY A 360 -25.43 29.66 -46.88
N ASN A 361 -25.90 29.04 -45.78
CA ASN A 361 -27.33 28.91 -45.48
C ASN A 361 -27.66 29.24 -44.02
N LYS A 362 -27.78 30.54 -43.73
CA LYS A 362 -28.01 31.09 -42.38
C LYS A 362 -29.20 30.48 -41.60
N PRO A 363 -30.41 30.33 -42.18
CA PRO A 363 -31.53 29.75 -41.45
C PRO A 363 -31.31 28.27 -41.11
N LEU A 364 -30.68 27.51 -42.02
CA LEU A 364 -30.32 26.11 -41.79
C LEU A 364 -29.27 25.99 -40.67
N ALA A 365 -28.21 26.82 -40.69
CA ALA A 365 -27.18 26.81 -39.66
C ALA A 365 -27.73 27.13 -38.26
N ASN A 366 -28.70 28.05 -38.16
CA ASN A 366 -29.38 28.34 -36.90
C ASN A 366 -30.17 27.13 -36.38
N PHE A 367 -30.95 26.50 -37.25
CA PHE A 367 -31.73 25.32 -36.89
C PHE A 367 -30.85 24.16 -36.41
N ILE A 368 -29.76 23.88 -37.13
CA ILE A 368 -28.82 22.81 -36.76
C ILE A 368 -28.12 23.14 -35.44
N GLU A 369 -27.71 24.39 -35.19
CA GLU A 369 -27.06 24.76 -33.93
C GLU A 369 -27.96 24.51 -32.71
N TYR A 370 -29.25 24.85 -32.78
CA TYR A 370 -30.19 24.56 -31.69
C TYR A 370 -30.34 23.06 -31.44
N ILE A 371 -30.39 22.25 -32.51
CA ILE A 371 -30.43 20.78 -32.39
C ILE A 371 -29.15 20.28 -31.72
N VAL A 372 -27.98 20.72 -32.20
CA VAL A 372 -26.68 20.27 -31.66
C VAL A 372 -26.52 20.69 -30.21
N LEU A 373 -26.86 21.92 -29.86
CA LEU A 373 -26.85 22.38 -28.48
C LEU A 373 -27.77 21.52 -27.60
N GLY A 374 -29.00 21.23 -28.05
CA GLY A 374 -29.93 20.36 -27.35
C GLY A 374 -29.39 18.95 -27.15
N CYS A 375 -28.82 18.34 -28.20
CA CYS A 375 -28.21 17.01 -28.14
C CYS A 375 -27.01 16.97 -27.20
N LEU A 376 -26.09 17.92 -27.31
CA LEU A 376 -24.89 18.01 -26.46
C LEU A 376 -25.26 18.25 -24.99
N ALA A 377 -26.24 19.11 -24.73
CA ALA A 377 -26.76 19.35 -23.38
C ALA A 377 -27.46 18.10 -22.81
N ALA A 378 -28.25 17.39 -23.62
CA ALA A 378 -28.89 16.15 -23.21
C ALA A 378 -27.86 15.06 -22.87
N ILE A 379 -26.85 14.86 -23.74
CA ILE A 379 -25.74 13.92 -23.49
C ILE A 379 -25.00 14.29 -22.21
N TYR A 380 -24.71 15.58 -22.01
CA TYR A 380 -24.04 16.08 -20.80
C TYR A 380 -24.86 15.79 -19.53
N VAL A 381 -26.16 16.08 -19.53
CA VAL A 381 -27.03 15.84 -18.38
C VAL A 381 -27.16 14.33 -18.10
N VAL A 382 -27.40 13.52 -19.13
CA VAL A 382 -27.49 12.06 -19.00
C VAL A 382 -26.19 11.47 -18.47
N TYR A 383 -25.04 11.96 -18.97
CA TYR A 383 -23.73 11.52 -18.51
C TYR A 383 -23.51 11.85 -17.03
N ASN A 384 -23.78 13.09 -16.59
CA ASN A 384 -23.61 13.48 -15.19
C ASN A 384 -24.56 12.71 -14.26
N ILE A 385 -25.83 12.53 -14.65
CA ILE A 385 -26.80 11.74 -13.88
C ILE A 385 -26.34 10.28 -13.79
N GLY A 386 -25.95 9.68 -14.92
CA GLY A 386 -25.43 8.31 -14.98
C GLY A 386 -24.18 8.14 -14.11
N PHE A 387 -23.28 9.12 -14.12
CA PHE A 387 -22.08 9.11 -13.28
C PHE A 387 -22.42 9.24 -11.79
N CYS A 388 -23.35 10.12 -11.40
CA CYS A 388 -23.83 10.22 -10.03
C CYS A 388 -24.48 8.91 -9.54
N ILE A 389 -25.27 8.25 -10.40
CA ILE A 389 -25.86 6.94 -10.11
C ILE A 389 -24.76 5.89 -9.94
N LEU A 390 -23.77 5.86 -10.83
CA LEU A 390 -22.65 4.91 -10.77
C LEU A 390 -21.90 5.05 -9.45
N ILE A 391 -21.54 6.28 -9.05
CA ILE A 391 -20.89 6.57 -7.76
C ILE A 391 -21.75 6.13 -6.59
N TYR A 392 -23.06 6.38 -6.64
CA TYR A 392 -23.96 6.02 -5.55
C TYR A 392 -24.17 4.50 -5.45
N VAL A 393 -24.22 3.78 -6.57
CA VAL A 393 -24.54 2.35 -6.58
C VAL A 393 -23.31 1.51 -6.26
N PHE A 394 -22.18 1.72 -6.94
CA PHE A 394 -21.04 0.81 -6.85
C PHE A 394 -20.23 1.02 -5.55
N PRO A 395 -19.59 2.18 -5.34
CA PRO A 395 -18.82 2.40 -4.13
C PRO A 395 -19.64 2.40 -2.84
N CYS A 396 -20.85 2.97 -2.82
CA CYS A 396 -21.65 2.92 -1.58
C CYS A 396 -22.11 1.50 -1.25
N LYS A 397 -22.35 0.63 -2.25
CA LYS A 397 -22.63 -0.79 -1.99
C LYS A 397 -21.42 -1.49 -1.36
N LYS A 398 -20.22 -1.32 -1.92
CA LYS A 398 -18.97 -1.89 -1.38
C LYS A 398 -18.76 -1.43 0.07
N ARG A 399 -18.91 -0.14 0.36
CA ARG A 399 -18.79 0.43 1.71
C ARG A 399 -19.88 -0.06 2.67
N ARG A 400 -21.13 -0.20 2.21
CA ARG A 400 -22.22 -0.78 3.02
C ARG A 400 -21.92 -2.22 3.43
N ILE A 401 -21.39 -3.04 2.51
CA ILE A 401 -20.99 -4.41 2.80
C ILE A 401 -19.88 -4.44 3.86
N MET A 402 -18.87 -3.57 3.73
CA MET A 402 -17.79 -3.51 4.73
C MET A 402 -18.29 -3.01 6.10
N ALA A 403 -19.20 -2.04 6.12
CA ALA A 403 -19.83 -1.60 7.36
C ALA A 403 -20.66 -2.70 8.03
N GLN A 404 -21.37 -3.53 7.24
CA GLN A 404 -22.10 -4.70 7.76
C GLN A 404 -21.15 -5.73 8.40
N LYS A 405 -20.03 -6.05 7.74
CA LYS A 405 -18.98 -6.92 8.31
C LYS A 405 -18.45 -6.38 9.62
N ASP A 406 -18.30 -5.06 9.73
CA ASP A 406 -17.83 -4.40 10.96
C ASP A 406 -18.83 -4.54 12.11
N VAL A 407 -20.12 -4.40 11.83
CA VAL A 407 -21.18 -4.61 12.81
C VAL A 407 -21.21 -6.06 13.29
N GLU A 408 -21.06 -7.03 12.38
CA GLU A 408 -21.00 -8.45 12.74
C GLU A 408 -19.77 -8.78 13.58
N HIS A 409 -18.61 -8.21 13.24
CA HIS A 409 -17.37 -8.37 14.00
C HIS A 409 -17.52 -7.81 15.42
N ASN A 410 -18.03 -6.58 15.56
CA ASN A 410 -18.24 -5.97 16.89
C ASN A 410 -19.21 -6.79 17.75
N LYS A 411 -20.28 -7.34 17.17
CA LYS A 411 -21.21 -8.23 17.90
C LYS A 411 -20.52 -9.49 18.41
N ARG A 412 -19.64 -10.10 17.61
CA ARG A 412 -18.86 -11.29 18.02
C ARG A 412 -17.89 -10.96 19.15
N ASP A 413 -17.23 -9.82 19.05
CA ASP A 413 -16.30 -9.33 20.08
C ASP A 413 -17.02 -9.05 21.40
N ASP A 414 -18.20 -8.42 21.36
CA ASP A 414 -18.98 -8.14 22.57
C ASP A 414 -19.50 -9.42 23.21
N HIS A 415 -20.01 -10.38 22.41
CA HIS A 415 -20.41 -11.70 22.92
C HIS A 415 -19.27 -12.39 23.67
N ARG A 416 -18.06 -12.36 23.10
CA ARG A 416 -16.87 -12.95 23.73
C ARG A 416 -16.49 -12.28 25.03
N LYS A 417 -16.53 -10.94 25.08
CA LYS A 417 -16.27 -10.20 26.34
C LYS A 417 -17.28 -10.60 27.42
N HIS A 418 -18.55 -10.79 27.06
CA HIS A 418 -19.57 -11.29 27.98
C HIS A 418 -19.28 -12.71 28.48
N GLU A 419 -18.89 -13.63 27.61
CA GLU A 419 -18.50 -15.01 27.99
C GLU A 419 -17.29 -15.02 28.94
N LEU A 420 -16.25 -14.25 28.63
CA LEU A 420 -15.06 -14.13 29.48
C LEU A 420 -15.40 -13.57 30.86
N ASN A 421 -16.26 -12.54 30.91
CA ASN A 421 -16.72 -11.96 32.18
C ASN A 421 -17.56 -12.96 32.99
N GLN A 422 -18.43 -13.75 32.34
CA GLN A 422 -19.20 -14.79 33.02
C GLN A 422 -18.31 -15.91 33.56
N ASN A 423 -17.30 -16.34 32.79
CA ASN A 423 -16.36 -17.37 33.22
C ASN A 423 -15.48 -16.90 34.39
N ASN A 424 -15.05 -15.64 34.39
CA ASN A 424 -14.31 -15.05 35.51
C ASN A 424 -15.18 -14.82 36.76
N ALA A 425 -16.50 -14.64 36.60
CA ALA A 425 -17.43 -14.47 37.70
C ALA A 425 -17.87 -15.78 38.37
N ARG A 426 -17.60 -16.95 37.76
CA ARG A 426 -17.86 -18.24 38.41
C ARG A 426 -16.81 -18.48 39.49
N PRO A 427 -17.21 -18.72 40.76
CA PRO A 427 -16.24 -19.06 41.80
C PRO A 427 -15.51 -20.33 41.38
N LYS A 428 -14.17 -20.29 41.39
CA LYS A 428 -13.35 -21.49 41.26
C LYS A 428 -13.65 -22.35 42.49
N ASN A 429 -14.50 -23.35 42.34
CA ASN A 429 -14.72 -24.35 43.38
C ASN A 429 -13.40 -25.08 43.63
N SER A 430 -12.72 -24.70 44.70
CA SER A 430 -11.61 -25.43 45.31
C SER A 430 -12.16 -26.75 45.83
N TYR A 431 -11.75 -27.86 45.21
CA TYR A 431 -11.83 -29.20 45.80
C TYR A 431 -10.47 -29.58 46.36
#